data_AF-A0A9E5RMM6-F1
#
_entry.id   AF-A0A9E5RMM6-F1
#
_cell.length_a   1.000
_cell.length_b   1.000
_cell.length_c   1.000
_cell.angle_alpha   90.00
_cell.angle_beta   90.00
_cell.angle_gamma   90.00
#
_symmetry.space_group_name_H-M   'P 1'
#
loop_
_entity.id
_entity.type
_entity.pdbx_description
1 polymer ?
#
loop_
_entity_poly.entity_id
_entity_poly.type
_entity_poly.pdbx_seq_one_letter_code
_entity_poly.pdbx_strand_id
1 'polypeptide(L)' 'AEQEGRQEEGRSLILKLLTRRVGALSPTVVTQIQSLTLEQLEALGEALLDFNDLADLETWLKVHL' A
#
# COMPACT_ATOMS: atom_id res chain seq x y z
N ALA A 1 21.19 -1.42 0.22
CA ALA A 1 21.42 -0.81 1.56
C ALA A 1 20.48 0.36 1.82
N GLU A 2 20.78 1.62 1.41
CA GLU A 2 19.90 2.75 1.75
C GLU A 2 18.53 2.73 1.04
N GLN A 3 18.51 2.36 -0.25
CA GLN A 3 17.27 2.31 -1.03
C GLN A 3 16.32 1.20 -0.55
N GLU A 4 16.86 0.04 -0.16
CA GLU A 4 16.09 -1.06 0.41
C GLU A 4 15.51 -0.70 1.78
N GLY A 5 16.30 -0.04 2.65
CA GLY A 5 15.81 0.45 3.93
C GLY A 5 14.63 1.43 3.77
N ARG A 6 14.73 2.36 2.82
CA ARG A 6 13.63 3.29 2.49
C ARG A 6 12.39 2.56 1.97
N GLN A 7 12.55 1.53 1.13
CA GLN A 7 11.42 0.73 0.65
C GLN A 7 10.75 -0.05 1.78
N GLU A 8 11.51 -0.69 2.67
CA GLU A 8 10.96 -1.46 3.79
C GLU A 8 10.20 -0.54 4.77
N GLU A 9 10.77 0.63 5.10
CA GLU A 9 10.10 1.64 5.91
C GLU A 9 8.82 2.16 5.24
N GLY A 10 8.89 2.45 3.93
CA GLY A 10 7.73 2.87 3.13
C GLY A 10 6.61 1.82 3.15
N ARG A 11 6.92 0.54 2.92
CA ARG A 11 5.96 -0.58 3.00
C ARG A 11 5.32 -0.67 4.38
N SER A 12 6.13 -0.62 5.43
CA SER A 12 5.63 -0.69 6.81
C SER A 12 4.67 0.47 7.11
N LEU A 13 5.00 1.68 6.68
CA LEU A 13 4.15 2.86 6.86
C LEU A 13 2.83 2.71 6.09
N ILE A 14 2.88 2.36 4.81
CA ILE A 14 1.70 2.17 3.96
C ILE A 14 0.76 1.12 4.55
N LEU A 15 1.28 -0.04 4.95
CA LEU A 15 0.47 -1.10 5.55
C LEU A 15 -0.25 -0.63 6.83
N LYS A 16 0.43 0.13 7.69
CA LYS A 16 -0.15 0.72 8.90
C LYS A 16 -1.24 1.73 8.58
N LEU A 17 -1.03 2.60 7.59
CA LEU A 17 -1.99 3.62 7.18
C LEU A 17 -3.24 3.00 6.55
N LEU A 18 -3.06 2.04 5.64
CA LEU A 18 -4.17 1.31 5.02
C LEU A 18 -4.99 0.56 6.08
N THR A 19 -4.34 -0.12 7.02
CA THR A 19 -5.05 -0.82 8.10
C THR A 19 -5.92 0.14 8.93
N ARG A 20 -5.47 1.39 9.13
CA ARG A 20 -6.23 2.43 9.84
C ARG A 20 -7.35 3.03 8.99
N ARG A 21 -7.14 3.19 7.67
CA ARG A 21 -8.07 3.88 6.77
C ARG A 21 -9.19 2.97 6.29
N VAL A 22 -8.86 1.74 5.90
CA VAL A 22 -9.79 0.82 5.23
C VAL A 22 -10.09 -0.44 6.06
N GLY A 23 -9.46 -0.59 7.23
CA GLY A 23 -9.65 -1.71 8.14
C GLY A 23 -8.70 -2.88 7.88
N ALA A 24 -9.05 -4.06 8.39
CA ALA A 24 -8.17 -5.23 8.35
C ALA A 24 -7.87 -5.67 6.91
N LEU A 25 -6.58 -5.79 6.59
CA LEU A 25 -6.11 -6.22 5.26
C LEU A 25 -5.99 -7.75 5.21
N SER A 26 -6.41 -8.34 4.09
CA SER A 26 -6.21 -9.78 3.86
C SER A 26 -4.73 -10.11 3.57
N PRO A 27 -4.28 -11.35 3.84
CA PRO A 27 -2.91 -11.76 3.52
C PRO A 27 -2.53 -11.56 2.04
N THR A 28 -3.51 -11.72 1.14
CA THR A 28 -3.32 -11.49 -0.30
C THR A 28 -3.00 -10.03 -0.60
N VAL A 29 -3.77 -9.09 -0.02
CA VAL A 29 -3.52 -7.64 -0.18
C VAL A 29 -2.17 -7.25 0.39
N VAL A 30 -1.80 -7.80 1.56
CA VAL A 30 -0.47 -7.54 2.16
C VAL A 30 0.65 -8.01 1.23
N THR A 31 0.52 -9.20 0.65
CA THR A 31 1.51 -9.76 -0.29
C THR A 31 1.64 -8.89 -1.54
N GLN A 32 0.52 -8.40 -2.09
CA GLN A 32 0.52 -7.48 -3.22
C GLN A 32 1.26 -6.18 -2.91
N ILE A 33 0.97 -5.56 -1.76
CA ILE A 33 1.65 -4.32 -1.32
C ILE A 33 3.16 -4.55 -1.11
N GLN A 34 3.54 -5.71 -0.58
CA GLN A 34 4.96 -6.08 -0.40
C GLN A 34 5.70 -6.27 -1.73
N SER A 35 4.99 -6.54 -2.82
CA SER A 35 5.57 -6.67 -4.17
C SER A 35 5.77 -5.34 -4.90
N LEU A 36 5.17 -4.25 -4.39
CA LEU A 36 5.24 -2.93 -5.04
C LEU A 36 6.67 -2.36 -5.03
N THR A 37 6.99 -1.65 -6.11
CA THR A 37 8.20 -0.82 -6.22
C THR A 37 8.09 0.42 -5.32
N LEU A 38 9.21 1.14 -5.11
CA LEU A 38 9.18 2.39 -4.36
C LEU A 38 8.21 3.41 -4.97
N GLU A 39 8.26 3.58 -6.29
CA GLU A 39 7.41 4.53 -7.02
C GLU A 39 5.92 4.18 -6.86
N GLN A 40 5.57 2.89 -6.92
CA GLN A 40 4.19 2.45 -6.67
C GLN A 40 3.76 2.67 -5.21
N LEU A 41 4.67 2.52 -4.25
CA LEU A 41 4.39 2.81 -2.84
C LEU A 41 4.17 4.30 -2.59
N GLU A 42 4.93 5.17 -3.26
CA GLU A 42 4.73 6.62 -3.21
C GLU A 42 3.37 7.00 -3.81
N ALA A 43 3.02 6.45 -4.98
CA ALA A 43 1.72 6.65 -5.61
C ALA A 43 0.55 6.13 -4.77
N LEU A 44 0.71 4.96 -4.13
CA LEU A 44 -0.25 4.43 -3.16
C LEU A 44 -0.37 5.34 -1.93
N GLY A 45 0.74 5.95 -1.53
CA GLY A 45 0.85 7.00 -0.51
C GLY A 45 -0.12 8.15 -0.72
N GLU A 46 -0.18 8.65 -1.95
CA GLU A 46 -1.07 9.74 -2.34
C GLU A 46 -2.52 9.26 -2.47
N ALA A 47 -2.73 8.14 -3.17
CA ALA A 47 -4.07 7.60 -3.42
C ALA A 47 -4.81 7.20 -2.13
N LEU A 48 -4.10 6.76 -1.09
CA LEU A 48 -4.72 6.36 0.18
C LEU A 48 -5.48 7.49 0.86
N LEU A 49 -5.16 8.75 0.55
CA LEU A 49 -5.84 9.92 1.09
C LEU A 49 -7.30 9.99 0.62
N ASP A 50 -7.61 9.39 -0.53
CA ASP A 50 -8.93 9.40 -1.14
C ASP A 50 -9.76 8.13 -0.83
N PHE A 51 -9.15 7.10 -0.23
CA PHE A 51 -9.85 5.85 0.06
C PHE A 51 -10.90 6.01 1.16
N ASN A 52 -12.07 5.39 0.98
CA ASN A 52 -13.16 5.36 1.95
C ASN A 52 -13.29 3.97 2.57
N ASP A 53 -13.01 2.92 1.80
CA ASP A 53 -13.12 1.54 2.23
C ASP A 53 -12.12 0.61 1.51
N LEU A 54 -12.23 -0.69 1.79
CA LEU A 54 -11.35 -1.70 1.22
C LEU A 54 -11.52 -1.85 -0.29
N ALA A 55 -12.70 -1.57 -0.85
CA ALA A 55 -12.96 -1.70 -2.29
C ALA A 55 -12.18 -0.66 -3.10
N ASP A 56 -11.97 0.54 -2.55
CA ASP A 56 -11.11 1.56 -3.17
C ASP A 56 -9.67 1.06 -3.30
N LEU A 57 -9.13 0.45 -2.23
CA LEU A 57 -7.79 -0.16 -2.24
C LEU A 57 -7.69 -1.31 -3.25
N GLU A 58 -8.67 -2.22 -3.26
CA GLU A 58 -8.69 -3.35 -4.20
C GLU A 58 -8.76 -2.88 -5.65
N THR A 59 -9.52 -1.81 -5.91
CA THR A 59 -9.63 -1.21 -7.25
C THR A 59 -8.29 -0.60 -7.66
N TRP A 60 -7.65 0.15 -6.77
CA TRP A 60 -6.33 0.73 -7.05
C TRP A 60 -5.29 -0.34 -7.39
N LEU A 61 -5.24 -1.42 -6.59
CA LEU A 61 -4.32 -2.54 -6.78
C LEU A 61 -4.55 -3.25 -8.12
N LYS A 62 -5.81 -3.45 -8.54
CA LYS A 62 -6.13 -4.06 -9.85
C LYS A 62 -5.71 -3.22 -11.06
N VAL A 63 -5.60 -1.90 -10.90
CA VAL A 63 -5.21 -0.99 -11.99
C VAL A 63 -3.70 -0.85 -12.11
N HIS A 64 -2.96 -1.00 -11.00
CA HIS A 64 -1.53 -0.69 -10.92
C HIS A 64 -0.61 -1.91 -10.75
N LEU A 65 -1.17 -3.13 -10.66
CA LEU A 65 -0.47 -4.42 -10.66
C LEU A 65 -0.85 -5.24 -11.90
#